data_AF-A0A2V6X0Q2-F1
#
_entry.id   AF-A0A2V6X0Q2-F1
#
_cell.length_a   1.000
_cell.length_b   1.000
_cell.length_c   1.000
_cell.angle_alpha   90.00
_cell.angle_beta   90.00
_cell.angle_gamma   90.00
#
_symmetry.space_group_name_H-M   'P 1'
#
loop_
_entity.id
_entity.type
_entity.pdbx_description
1 polymer ?
#
loop_
_entity_poly.entity_id
_entity_poly.type
_entity_poly.pdbx_seq_one_letter_code
_entity_poly.pdbx_strand_id
1 'polypeptide(L)' 'MLELHHHGIRVGSTESDADRALAFYREVLGLAPDKGRPPIADIPGYWLDVGPNAQIHLISVEG' A
#
# COMPACT_ATOMS: atom_id res chain seq x y z
N MET A 1 -10.74 -10.38 18.33
CA MET A 1 -11.87 -9.78 17.60
C MET A 1 -11.70 -10.18 16.13
N LEU A 2 -12.77 -10.56 15.43
CA LEU A 2 -12.67 -10.82 13.99
C LEU A 2 -12.98 -9.51 13.26
N GLU A 3 -11.96 -8.95 12.61
CA GLU A 3 -12.05 -7.70 11.86
C GLU A 3 -11.20 -7.77 10.59
N LEU A 4 -11.36 -6.78 9.71
CA LEU A 4 -10.62 -6.73 8.46
C LEU A 4 -9.18 -6.26 8.74
N HIS A 5 -8.23 -7.16 8.55
CA HIS A 5 -6.81 -6.89 8.83
C HIS A 5 -6.14 -6.04 7.74
N HIS A 6 -6.41 -6.33 6.48
CA HIS A 6 -5.94 -5.50 5.37
C HIS A 6 -6.77 -5.71 4.10
N HIS A 7 -6.67 -4.74 3.18
CA HIS A 7 -7.16 -4.85 1.82
C HIS A 7 -6.01 -4.65 0.83
N GLY A 8 -5.79 -5.63 -0.06
CA GLY A 8 -4.77 -5.56 -1.10
C GLY A 8 -5.32 -5.01 -2.41
N ILE A 9 -4.62 -4.05 -3.00
CA ILE A 9 -4.99 -3.40 -4.26
C ILE A 9 -3.80 -3.47 -5.23
N ARG A 10 -4.03 -4.02 -6.42
CA ARG A 10 -3.06 -3.93 -7.52
C ARG A 10 -3.21 -2.56 -8.18
N VAL A 11 -2.12 -1.81 -8.28
CA VAL A 11 -2.13 -0.41 -8.79
C VAL A 11 -1.34 -0.20 -10.08
N GLY A 12 -0.72 -1.26 -10.61
CA GLY A 12 0.02 -1.27 -11.86
C GLY A 12 1.03 -2.41 -11.88
N SER A 13 2.06 -2.28 -12.71
CA SER A 13 3.14 -3.27 -12.84
C SER A 13 4.52 -2.70 -12.54
N THR A 14 4.65 -1.39 -12.31
CA THR A 14 5.93 -0.73 -12.06
C THR A 14 6.00 -0.05 -10.70
N GLU A 15 7.22 0.27 -10.24
CA GLU A 15 7.45 1.11 -9.07
C GLU A 15 6.83 2.50 -9.23
N SER A 16 6.93 3.10 -10.43
CA SER A 16 6.29 4.39 -10.71
C SER A 16 4.77 4.35 -10.55
N ASP A 17 4.12 3.22 -10.89
CA ASP A 17 2.68 3.06 -10.64
C ASP A 17 2.37 3.01 -9.14
N ALA A 18 3.21 2.35 -8.35
CA ALA A 18 3.10 2.30 -6.89
C ALA A 18 3.26 3.71 -6.29
N ASP A 19 4.24 4.48 -6.77
CA ASP A 19 4.51 5.85 -6.31
C ASP A 19 3.36 6.80 -6.61
N ARG A 20 2.76 6.68 -7.81
CA ARG A 20 1.59 7.47 -8.21
C ARG A 20 0.38 7.16 -7.32
N ALA A 21 0.16 5.88 -7.02
CA ALA A 21 -0.90 5.49 -6.10
C ALA A 21 -0.61 6.00 -4.68
N LEU A 22 0.62 5.87 -4.18
CA LEU A 22 1.02 6.40 -2.89
C LEU A 22 0.77 7.91 -2.79
N ALA A 23 1.13 8.67 -3.83
CA ALA A 23 0.90 10.12 -3.86
C ALA A 23 -0.59 10.45 -3.67
N PHE A 24 -1.49 9.74 -4.34
CA PHE A 24 -2.93 9.90 -4.13
C PHE A 24 -3.34 9.61 -2.68
N TYR A 25 -2.99 8.43 -2.14
CA TYR A 25 -3.39 8.05 -0.78
C TYR A 25 -2.79 8.96 0.30
N ARG A 26 -1.58 9.48 0.08
CA ARG A 26 -0.91 10.38 1.02
C ARG A 26 -1.41 11.81 0.91
N GLU A 27 -1.47 12.36 -0.29
CA GLU A 27 -1.66 13.80 -0.52
C GLU A 27 -3.14 14.18 -0.65
N VAL A 28 -3.98 13.26 -1.13
CA VAL A 28 -5.43 13.49 -1.24
C VAL A 28 -6.15 12.96 0.00
N LEU A 29 -5.79 11.76 0.47
CA LEU A 29 -6.49 11.11 1.60
C LEU A 29 -5.80 11.28 2.95
N GLY A 30 -4.58 11.82 2.99
CA GLY A 30 -3.86 12.08 4.23
C GLY A 30 -3.31 10.84 4.95
N LEU A 31 -3.22 9.69 4.27
CA LEU A 31 -2.70 8.46 4.86
C LEU A 31 -1.17 8.47 4.91
N ALA A 32 -0.61 7.74 5.89
CA ALA A 32 0.82 7.58 6.04
C ALA A 32 1.26 6.16 5.63
N PRO A 33 2.38 6.03 4.89
CA PRO A 33 2.96 4.72 4.66
C PRO A 33 3.57 4.16 5.94
N ASP A 34 3.31 2.87 6.17
CA ASP A 34 3.91 2.09 7.23
C ASP A 34 5.41 1.88 6.94
N LYS A 35 6.26 2.32 7.87
CA LYS A 35 7.72 2.16 7.80
C LYS A 35 8.19 0.74 8.12
N GLY A 36 7.30 -0.09 8.66
CA GLY A 36 7.52 -1.49 9.01
C GLY A 36 7.39 -2.46 7.85
N ARG A 37 6.94 -2.01 6.66
CA ARG A 37 6.88 -2.87 5.47
C ARG A 37 8.29 -3.44 5.17
N PRO A 38 8.48 -4.76 5.19
CA PRO A 38 9.77 -5.35 4.84
C PRO A 38 10.05 -5.10 3.35
N PRO A 39 11.33 -4.97 2.94
CA PRO A 39 11.67 -4.99 1.53
C PRO A 39 11.25 -6.33 0.92
N ILE A 40 10.38 -6.29 -0.08
CA ILE A 40 9.93 -7.48 -0.82
C ILE A 40 10.55 -7.42 -2.21
N ALA A 41 11.46 -8.35 -2.50
CA ALA A 41 12.14 -8.42 -3.78
C ALA A 41 11.12 -8.49 -4.92
N ASP A 42 11.35 -7.69 -5.98
CA ASP A 42 10.57 -7.65 -7.22
C ASP A 42 9.06 -7.34 -7.05
N ILE A 43 8.64 -6.88 -5.87
CA ILE A 43 7.27 -6.47 -5.58
C ILE A 43 7.28 -5.02 -5.07
N PRO A 44 7.29 -4.03 -5.98
CA PRO A 44 7.07 -2.63 -5.61
C PRO A 44 5.71 -2.44 -4.93
N GLY A 45 5.66 -1.53 -3.95
CA GLY A 45 4.42 -1.30 -3.20
C GLY A 45 4.61 -0.62 -1.86
N TYR A 46 3.48 -0.33 -1.22
CA TYR A 46 3.41 0.38 0.05
C TYR A 46 2.31 -0.23 0.92
N TRP A 47 2.54 -0.24 2.23
CA TRP A 47 1.47 -0.49 3.21
C TRP A 47 1.08 0.87 3.79
N LEU A 48 -0.22 1.13 3.94
CA LEU A 48 -0.76 2.39 4.44
C LEU A 48 -1.65 2.07 5.64
N ASP A 49 -1.40 2.72 6.76
CA ASP A 49 -2.19 2.52 7.98
C ASP A 49 -3.57 3.18 7.85
N VAL A 50 -4.62 2.45 8.19
CA VAL A 50 -6.01 2.92 8.24
C VAL A 50 -6.56 2.66 9.64
N GLY A 51 -6.41 3.65 10.52
CA GLY A 51 -6.72 3.49 11.93
C GLY A 51 -5.72 2.54 12.63
N PRO A 52 -6.08 1.96 13.79
CA PRO A 52 -5.12 1.24 14.63
C PRO A 52 -4.83 -0.21 14.20
N ASN A 53 -5.75 -0.86 13.49
CA ASN A 53 -5.72 -2.33 13.28
C ASN A 53 -5.92 -2.77 11.82
N ALA A 54 -5.91 -1.84 10.86
CA ALA A 54 -6.16 -2.17 9.46
C ALA A 54 -5.19 -1.45 8.52
N GLN A 55 -4.87 -2.09 7.39
CA GLN A 55 -3.95 -1.54 6.39
C GLN A 55 -4.49 -1.65 4.96
N ILE A 56 -4.03 -0.76 4.09
CA ILE A 56 -4.15 -0.89 2.63
C ILE A 56 -2.78 -1.30 2.09
N HIS A 57 -2.73 -2.39 1.32
CA HIS A 57 -1.51 -2.81 0.63
C HIS A 57 -1.61 -2.43 -0.84
N LEU A 58 -0.83 -1.43 -1.24
CA LEU A 58 -0.60 -1.09 -2.64
C LEU A 58 0.47 -2.03 -3.19
N ILE A 59 0.16 -2.72 -4.29
CA ILE A 59 1.04 -3.73 -4.88
C ILE A 59 1.13 -3.45 -6.38
N SER A 60 2.35 -3.31 -6.90
CA SER A 60 2.59 -3.24 -8.34
C SER A 60 3.35 -4.49 -8.78
N VAL A 61 2.69 -5.36 -9.54
CA VAL A 61 3.26 -6.61 -10.06
C VAL A 61 2.55 -6.93 -11.38
N GLU A 62 3.27 -7.52 -12.35
CA GLU A 62 2.62 -8.11 -13.51
C GLU A 62 1.69 -9.26 -13.10
N GLY A 63 0.65 -9.49 -13.92
CA GLY A 63 -0.44 -10.44 -13.65
C GLY A 63 -0.39 -11.63 -14.58
#